data_AF-A0A9D8ISL0-F1
#
_entry.id   AF-A0A9D8ISL0-F1
#
_cell.length_a   1.000
_cell.length_b   1.000
_cell.length_c   1.000
_cell.angle_alpha   90.00
_cell.angle_beta   90.00
_cell.angle_gamma   90.00
#
_symmetry.space_group_name_H-M   'P 1'
#
loop_
_entity.id
_entity.type
_entity.pdbx_description
1 polymer ?
#
loop_
_entity_poly.entity_id
_entity_poly.type
_entity_poly.pdbx_seq_one_letter_code
_entity_poly.pdbx_strand_id
1 'polypeptide(L)'
;MPIDIDDLKSWIQKSPKEVQTIQDIADRWKCSTETIRKEFWRKEKRALGDFIVDVKIEIAKKLLLGTNLLCKEICFEAGFRREDTGAEIFKQRVGVTMSQYRALHSGGASGGGGRSRLLRDGRIKVEVYWCRFK
;
A
#
# COMPACT_ATOMS: atom_id res chain seq x y z
N MET A 1 -11.83 25.10 6.45
CA MET A 1 -12.59 24.35 5.42
C MET A 1 -12.65 22.89 5.83
N PRO A 2 -13.82 22.23 5.77
CA PRO A 2 -13.88 20.79 5.95
C PRO A 2 -13.17 20.12 4.77
N ILE A 3 -12.25 19.20 5.06
CA ILE A 3 -11.61 18.38 4.04
C ILE A 3 -12.56 17.24 3.72
N ASP A 4 -12.88 17.07 2.44
CA ASP A 4 -13.69 15.93 2.02
C ASP A 4 -12.84 14.66 1.96
N ILE A 5 -12.95 13.85 3.00
CA ILE A 5 -12.18 12.62 3.15
C ILE A 5 -12.53 11.60 2.07
N ASP A 6 -13.74 11.67 1.51
CA ASP A 6 -14.15 10.73 0.46
C ASP A 6 -13.44 11.02 -0.87
N ASP A 7 -13.40 12.30 -1.26
CA ASP A 7 -12.64 12.75 -2.43
C ASP A 7 -11.15 12.43 -2.29
N LEU A 8 -10.58 12.69 -1.11
CA LEU A 8 -9.20 12.33 -0.78
C LEU A 8 -8.94 10.83 -0.93
N LYS A 9 -9.85 9.96 -0.46
CA LYS A 9 -9.72 8.50 -0.64
C LYS A 9 -9.79 8.10 -2.10
N SER A 10 -10.75 8.66 -2.84
CA SER A 10 -10.90 8.41 -4.28
C SER A 10 -9.67 8.83 -5.07
N TRP A 11 -9.06 9.95 -4.69
CA TRP A 11 -7.83 10.43 -5.31
C TRP A 11 -6.63 9.52 -5.02
N ILE A 12 -6.46 9.07 -3.77
CA ILE A 12 -5.39 8.13 -3.40
C ILE A 12 -5.50 6.81 -4.19
N GLN A 13 -6.74 6.34 -4.43
CA GLN A 13 -6.98 5.13 -5.23
C GLN A 13 -6.69 5.35 -6.72
N LYS A 14 -6.96 6.55 -7.26
CA LYS A 14 -6.72 6.89 -8.68
C LYS A 14 -5.24 7.17 -8.98
N SER A 15 -4.50 7.78 -8.05
CA SER A 15 -3.12 8.23 -8.27
C SER A 15 -2.13 7.75 -7.19
N PRO A 16 -2.02 6.43 -6.90
CA PRO A 16 -1.12 5.90 -5.87
C PRO A 16 0.37 6.18 -6.14
N LYS A 17 0.73 6.44 -7.41
CA LYS A 17 2.09 6.81 -7.85
C LYS A 17 2.48 8.25 -7.47
N GLU A 18 1.53 9.18 -7.51
CA GLU A 18 1.76 10.58 -7.10
C GLU A 18 1.70 10.72 -5.58
N VAL A 19 0.85 9.94 -4.90
CA VAL A 19 0.74 9.98 -3.43
C VAL A 19 1.92 9.25 -2.77
N GLN A 20 3.07 9.92 -2.71
CA GLN A 20 4.23 9.41 -1.96
C GLN A 20 4.25 9.90 -0.51
N THR A 21 3.73 11.09 -0.23
CA THR A 21 3.84 11.72 1.09
C THR A 21 2.54 12.43 1.47
N ILE A 22 2.24 12.46 2.77
CA ILE A 22 1.12 13.26 3.32
C ILE A 22 1.27 14.75 2.94
N GLN A 23 2.50 15.20 2.71
CA GLN A 23 2.82 16.54 2.25
C GLN A 23 2.22 16.85 0.86
N ASP A 24 2.12 15.87 -0.03
CA ASP A 24 1.57 16.04 -1.38
C ASP A 24 0.05 16.28 -1.32
N ILE A 25 -0.61 15.53 -0.44
CA ILE A 25 -2.02 15.73 -0.08
C ILE A 25 -2.20 17.09 0.60
N ALA A 26 -1.29 17.49 1.48
CA ALA A 26 -1.33 18.81 2.11
C ALA A 26 -1.24 19.96 1.07
N ASP A 27 -0.34 19.83 0.11
CA ASP A 27 -0.14 20.83 -0.94
C ASP A 27 -1.38 20.96 -1.83
N ARG A 28 -1.92 19.83 -2.32
CA ARG A 28 -3.09 19.80 -3.20
C ARG A 28 -4.36 20.36 -2.55
N TRP A 29 -4.60 20.04 -1.28
CA TRP A 29 -5.75 20.54 -0.53
C TRP A 29 -5.48 21.89 0.16
N LYS A 30 -4.30 22.50 -0.04
CA LYS A 30 -3.83 23.73 0.63
C LYS A 30 -4.07 23.69 2.14
N CYS A 31 -3.83 22.53 2.74
CA CYS A 31 -4.09 22.27 4.16
C CYS A 31 -2.84 21.79 4.86
N SER A 32 -2.74 22.00 6.17
CA SER A 32 -1.61 21.47 6.93
C SER A 32 -1.72 19.94 7.07
N THR A 33 -0.59 19.24 7.00
CA THR A 33 -0.50 17.77 7.15
C THR A 33 -1.15 17.29 8.45
N GLU A 34 -1.01 18.08 9.53
CA GLU A 34 -1.64 17.82 10.82
C GLU A 34 -3.17 17.87 10.76
N THR A 35 -3.71 18.82 10.01
CA THR A 35 -5.16 18.99 9.87
C THR A 35 -5.75 17.79 9.11
N ILE A 36 -5.10 17.40 8.01
CA ILE A 36 -5.50 16.21 7.25
C ILE A 36 -5.43 14.97 8.13
N ARG A 37 -4.33 14.79 8.89
CA ARG A 37 -4.17 13.63 9.77
C ARG A 37 -5.26 13.56 10.83
N LYS A 38 -5.60 14.69 11.45
CA LYS A 38 -6.67 14.80 12.46
C LYS A 38 -8.04 14.51 11.85
N GLU A 39 -8.38 15.15 10.73
CA GLU A 39 -9.69 14.95 10.08
C GLU A 39 -9.84 13.51 9.56
N PHE A 40 -8.78 12.95 8.99
CA PHE A 40 -8.76 11.56 8.53
C PHE A 40 -8.91 10.58 9.72
N TRP A 41 -8.16 10.78 10.81
CA TRP A 41 -8.36 10.00 12.04
C TRP A 41 -9.76 10.13 12.60
N ARG A 42 -10.36 11.32 12.57
CA ARG A 42 -11.70 11.56 13.10
C ARG A 42 -12.77 10.78 12.33
N LYS A 43 -12.66 10.72 11.00
CA LYS A 43 -13.60 10.03 10.11
C LYS A 43 -13.37 8.52 10.03
N GLU A 44 -12.12 8.10 9.86
CA GLU A 44 -11.75 6.72 9.53
C GLU A 44 -11.17 5.93 10.70
N LYS A 45 -10.77 6.61 11.78
CA LYS A 45 -10.09 6.01 12.94
C LYS A 45 -8.82 5.22 12.60
N ARG A 46 -8.24 5.42 11.41
CA ARG A 46 -6.97 4.81 10.97
C ARG A 46 -6.00 5.85 10.47
N ALA A 47 -4.71 5.57 10.60
CA ALA A 47 -3.67 6.47 10.13
C ALA A 47 -3.67 6.58 8.59
N LEU A 48 -3.56 7.81 8.08
CA LEU A 48 -3.52 8.06 6.63
C LEU A 48 -2.38 7.33 5.94
N GLY A 49 -1.19 7.31 6.54
CA GLY A 49 -0.04 6.55 6.02
C GLY A 49 -0.34 5.05 5.91
N ASP A 50 -1.17 4.53 6.81
CA ASP A 50 -1.59 3.13 6.78
C ASP A 50 -2.52 2.84 5.60
N PHE A 51 -3.49 3.73 5.40
CA PHE A 51 -4.43 3.64 4.30
C PHE A 51 -3.72 3.67 2.95
N ILE A 52 -2.73 4.56 2.77
CA ILE A 52 -1.94 4.62 1.53
C ILE A 52 -1.23 3.29 1.29
N VAL A 53 -0.58 2.74 2.32
CA VAL A 53 0.11 1.44 2.21
C VAL A 53 -0.88 0.34 1.83
N ASP A 54 -2.04 0.30 2.48
CA ASP A 54 -3.05 -0.73 2.23
C ASP A 54 -3.56 -0.70 0.77
N VAL A 55 -3.89 0.50 0.27
CA VAL A 55 -4.28 0.71 -1.13
C VAL A 55 -3.20 0.22 -2.10
N LYS A 56 -1.91 0.53 -1.83
CA LYS A 56 -0.80 0.06 -2.67
C LYS A 56 -0.69 -1.47 -2.69
N ILE A 57 -0.90 -2.11 -1.54
CA ILE A 57 -0.89 -3.57 -1.43
C ILE A 57 -2.07 -4.20 -2.18
N GLU A 58 -3.26 -3.61 -2.12
CA GLU A 58 -4.40 -4.09 -2.89
C GLU A 58 -4.16 -4.02 -4.41
N ILE A 59 -3.59 -2.92 -4.89
CA ILE A 59 -3.23 -2.77 -6.30
C ILE A 59 -2.17 -3.81 -6.68
N ALA A 60 -1.15 -4.00 -5.86
CA ALA A 60 -0.13 -5.02 -6.08
C ALA A 60 -0.75 -6.44 -6.17
N LYS A 61 -1.70 -6.77 -5.29
CA LYS A 61 -2.44 -8.05 -5.35
C LYS A 61 -3.22 -8.20 -6.65
N LYS A 62 -3.94 -7.16 -7.08
CA LYS A 62 -4.70 -7.17 -8.34
C LYS A 62 -3.78 -7.37 -9.55
N LEU A 63 -2.64 -6.69 -9.57
CA LEU A 63 -1.62 -6.83 -10.62
C LEU A 63 -0.99 -8.23 -10.62
N LEU A 64 -0.72 -8.80 -9.44
CA LEU A 64 -0.18 -10.17 -9.31
C LEU A 64 -1.12 -11.23 -9.87
N LEU A 65 -2.43 -11.03 -9.74
CA LEU A 65 -3.45 -11.97 -10.22
C LEU A 65 -3.83 -11.72 -11.69
N GLY A 66 -3.85 -10.46 -12.13
CA GLY A 66 -4.27 -10.07 -13.47
C GLY A 66 -3.15 -10.07 -14.52
N THR A 67 -1.89 -10.03 -14.10
CA THR A 67 -0.73 -9.88 -15.00
C THR A 67 0.45 -10.74 -14.57
N ASN A 68 1.23 -11.22 -15.53
CA ASN A 68 2.45 -12.00 -15.27
C ASN A 68 3.70 -11.10 -15.15
N LEU A 69 3.56 -9.94 -14.51
CA LEU A 69 4.65 -8.98 -14.33
C LEU A 69 5.65 -9.44 -13.27
N LEU A 70 6.87 -8.91 -13.35
CA LEU A 70 7.91 -9.14 -12.33
C LEU A 70 7.57 -8.37 -11.05
N CYS A 71 8.04 -8.88 -9.90
CA CYS A 71 7.81 -8.22 -8.60
C CYS A 71 8.28 -6.76 -8.59
N LYS A 72 9.40 -6.46 -9.26
CA LYS A 72 9.93 -5.10 -9.42
C LYS A 72 8.94 -4.18 -10.17
N GLU A 73 8.39 -4.66 -11.27
CA GLU A 73 7.40 -3.91 -12.06
C GLU A 73 6.12 -3.69 -11.25
N ILE A 74 5.65 -4.70 -10.52
CA ILE A 74 4.46 -4.58 -9.67
C ILE A 74 4.69 -3.57 -8.55
N CYS A 75 5.86 -3.55 -7.93
CA CYS A 75 6.21 -2.54 -6.93
C CYS A 75 6.17 -1.13 -7.54
N PHE A 76 6.73 -0.95 -8.73
CA PHE A 76 6.73 0.33 -9.42
C PHE A 76 5.31 0.78 -9.81
N GLU A 77 4.49 -0.15 -10.33
CA GLU A 77 3.10 0.08 -10.71
C GLU A 77 2.23 0.41 -9.50
N ALA A 78 2.43 -0.28 -8.37
CA ALA A 78 1.77 0.01 -7.11
C ALA A 78 2.22 1.33 -6.46
N GLY A 79 3.22 2.02 -6.99
CA GLY A 79 3.71 3.30 -6.46
C GLY A 79 4.67 3.15 -5.28
N PHE A 80 5.38 2.02 -5.18
CA PHE A 80 6.53 1.88 -4.30
C PHE A 80 7.78 2.40 -5.00
N ARG A 81 8.54 3.25 -4.30
CA ARG A 81 9.80 3.80 -4.82
C ARG A 81 10.93 2.77 -4.84
N ARG A 82 10.84 1.76 -3.97
CA ARG A 82 11.83 0.68 -3.83
C ARG A 82 11.13 -0.66 -3.76
N GLU A 83 11.70 -1.62 -4.47
CA GLU A 83 11.24 -3.01 -4.46
C GLU A 83 11.40 -3.65 -3.08
N ASP A 84 12.49 -3.38 -2.37
CA ASP A 84 12.75 -3.93 -1.03
C ASP A 84 11.65 -3.54 -0.04
N THR A 85 11.36 -2.25 0.05
CA THR A 85 10.32 -1.71 0.94
C THR A 85 8.94 -2.23 0.56
N GLY A 86 8.62 -2.28 -0.73
CA GLY A 86 7.36 -2.82 -1.21
C GLY A 86 7.19 -4.30 -0.88
N ALA A 87 8.25 -5.10 -1.07
CA ALA A 87 8.25 -6.52 -0.78
C ALA A 87 8.15 -6.82 0.73
N GLU A 88 8.85 -6.05 1.57
CA GLU A 88 8.74 -6.17 3.03
C GLU A 88 7.32 -5.86 3.52
N ILE A 89 6.76 -4.73 3.10
CA ILE A 89 5.41 -4.32 3.48
C ILE A 89 4.38 -5.33 2.96
N PHE A 90 4.51 -5.80 1.73
CA PHE A 90 3.63 -6.82 1.16
C PHE A 90 3.71 -8.11 1.97
N LYS A 91 4.92 -8.57 2.32
CA LYS A 91 5.09 -9.75 3.15
C LYS A 91 4.49 -9.57 4.55
N GLN A 92 4.63 -8.39 5.16
CA GLN A 92 4.01 -8.13 6.48
C GLN A 92 2.49 -8.13 6.42
N ARG A 93 1.89 -7.61 5.34
CA ARG A 93 0.42 -7.51 5.18
C ARG A 93 -0.22 -8.81 4.69
N VAL A 94 0.42 -9.51 3.78
CA VAL A 94 -0.10 -10.71 3.10
C VAL A 94 0.44 -11.99 3.72
N GLY A 95 1.56 -11.92 4.44
CA GLY A 95 2.24 -13.07 5.06
C GLY A 95 3.23 -13.78 4.13
N VAL A 96 3.09 -13.59 2.82
CA VAL A 96 3.93 -14.22 1.79
C VAL A 96 4.56 -13.18 0.87
N THR A 97 5.68 -13.51 0.24
CA THR A 97 6.30 -12.62 -0.76
C THR A 97 5.49 -12.62 -2.06
N MET A 98 5.58 -11.55 -2.85
CA MET A 98 4.89 -11.42 -4.13
C MET A 98 5.15 -12.61 -5.07
N SER A 99 6.40 -13.07 -5.17
CA SER A 99 6.77 -14.27 -5.96
C SER A 99 6.04 -15.52 -5.47
N GLN A 100 5.91 -15.67 -4.15
CA GLN A 100 5.27 -16.84 -3.54
C GLN A 100 3.74 -16.75 -3.68
N TYR A 101 3.17 -15.55 -3.56
CA TYR A 101 1.76 -15.30 -3.85
C TYR A 101 1.39 -15.71 -5.28
N ARG A 102 2.23 -15.35 -6.27
CA ARG A 102 2.05 -15.79 -7.66
C ARG A 102 2.14 -17.32 -7.78
N ALA A 103 3.14 -17.96 -7.16
CA ALA A 103 3.32 -19.40 -7.22
C ALA A 103 2.12 -20.17 -6.63
N LEU A 104 1.57 -19.69 -5.51
CA LEU A 104 0.37 -20.25 -4.88
C LEU A 104 -0.85 -20.22 -5.82
N HIS A 105 -0.98 -19.15 -6.61
CA HIS A 105 -2.09 -19.00 -7.56
C HIS A 105 -1.83 -19.61 -8.95
N SER A 106 -0.56 -19.85 -9.32
CA SER A 106 -0.17 -20.32 -10.67
C SER A 106 0.18 -21.82 -10.73
N GLY A 107 0.15 -22.55 -9.61
CA GLY A 107 0.28 -24.02 -9.60
C GLY A 107 1.63 -24.57 -10.08
N GLY A 108 2.72 -23.81 -9.98
CA GLY A 108 4.05 -24.21 -10.43
C GLY A 108 5.07 -24.26 -9.29
N ALA A 109 5.42 -25.46 -8.86
CA ALA A 109 6.52 -25.72 -7.94
C ALA A 109 7.88 -25.37 -8.59
N SER A 110 8.56 -24.34 -8.08
CA SER A 110 10.02 -24.11 -8.11
C SER A 110 10.26 -22.77 -7.41
N GLY A 111 11.12 -22.59 -6.40
CA GLY A 111 12.44 -23.18 -6.17
C GLY A 111 13.47 -22.04 -6.23
N GLY A 112 14.06 -21.70 -5.08
CA GLY A 112 15.17 -20.73 -4.93
C GLY A 112 14.73 -19.25 -4.93
N GLY A 113 15.22 -18.34 -4.10
CA GLY A 113 16.41 -18.31 -3.25
C GLY A 113 16.87 -16.85 -3.25
N GLY A 114 17.18 -16.28 -2.08
CA GLY A 114 17.74 -14.92 -2.03
C GLY A 114 17.39 -14.18 -0.75
N ARG A 115 18.42 -13.92 0.05
CA ARG A 115 18.39 -13.27 1.36
C ARG A 115 17.97 -11.80 1.24
N SER A 116 17.24 -11.30 2.24
CA SER A 116 17.62 -10.02 2.84
C SER A 116 17.38 -10.04 4.34
N ARG A 117 18.42 -9.61 5.04
CA ARG A 117 18.60 -9.54 6.49
C ARG A 117 18.28 -8.09 6.86
N LEU A 118 17.53 -7.88 7.96
CA LEU A 118 17.11 -6.58 8.53
C LEU A 118 15.93 -5.97 7.73
N LEU A 119 14.82 -5.55 8.35
CA LEU A 119 14.78 -4.49 9.37
C LEU A 119 14.05 -4.89 10.68
N ARG A 120 14.81 -4.83 11.78
CA ARG A 120 14.32 -4.36 13.07
C ARG A 120 14.00 -2.88 12.89
N ASP A 121 12.74 -2.48 12.98
CA ASP A 121 12.27 -1.36 13.80
C ASP A 121 10.86 -0.91 13.36
N GLY A 122 10.01 -0.61 14.35
CA GLY A 122 9.21 0.60 14.25
C GLY A 122 7.79 0.53 13.69
N ARG A 123 6.91 -0.28 14.32
CA ARG A 123 5.42 -0.26 14.15
C ARG A 123 5.00 -0.61 12.71
N ILE A 124 3.92 -1.34 12.50
CA ILE A 124 2.57 -0.78 12.39
C ILE A 124 1.64 -2.00 12.51
N LYS A 125 0.91 -2.08 13.64
CA LYS A 125 -0.19 -3.03 13.81
C LYS A 125 -1.32 -2.60 12.89
N VAL A 126 -1.71 -3.46 11.98
CA VAL A 126 -2.78 -3.19 11.02
C VAL A 126 -3.73 -4.34 11.04
N GLU A 127 -4.68 -4.17 11.93
CA GLU A 127 -5.89 -4.95 11.96
C GLU A 127 -6.63 -4.73 10.64
N VAL A 128 -6.46 -5.73 9.78
CA VAL A 128 -7.42 -6.25 8.81
C VAL A 128 -8.85 -5.79 9.09
N TYR A 129 -9.32 -4.77 8.38
CA TYR A 129 -10.73 -4.66 7.99
C TYR A 129 -10.78 -3.76 6.76
N TRP A 130 -11.23 -4.31 5.65
CA TRP A 130 -12.20 -3.70 4.72
C TRP A 130 -12.45 -4.69 3.58
N CYS A 131 -13.02 -5.84 3.94
CA CYS A 131 -13.93 -6.49 3.00
C CYS A 131 -15.25 -5.74 3.10
N ARG A 132 -15.81 -5.39 1.93
CA ARG A 132 -17.22 -5.03 1.68
C ARG A 132 -17.50 -3.54 1.52
N PHE A 133 -17.36 -3.07 0.28
CA PHE A 133 -18.33 -2.14 -0.28
C PHE A 133 -18.82 -2.70 -1.63
N LYS A 134 -20.07 -3.15 -1.58
CA LYS A 134 -21.00 -3.31 -2.70
C LYS A 134 -22.14 -2.35 -2.42
#